data_AF-A0A952VCP4-F1
#
_entry.id   AF-A0A952VCP4-F1
#
_cell.length_a   1.000
_cell.length_b   1.000
_cell.length_c   1.000
_cell.angle_alpha   90.00
_cell.angle_beta   90.00
_cell.angle_gamma   90.00
#
_symmetry.space_group_name_H-M   'P 1'
#
loop_
_entity.id
_entity.type
_entity.pdbx_description
1 polymer ?
#
loop_
_entity_poly.entity_id
_entity_poly.type
_entity_poly.pdbx_seq_one_letter_code
_entity_poly.pdbx_strand_id
1 'polypeptide(L)'
;MIRAFLLINFLFILSLSGSVLAQQRHSQTLFHYKKAPASADARYSAAAVKEAVIAMIPASLVSDSTTFEIPLFDGKTYTAVRRDLELRASDDYTWRGVIKDGQADLDVMLTFKSGYAVGLIYAPDAVYEISTRGDEQVITQIDQSRYPVCGGEPAPLPLSDNTDRSDAFLLGGVAQDSGDRIDVLMVYTPATRNMLGGHTQAATFAQAAIDSANTTYINSGIRMRVRMVHAEEYNFVETASSSADLTSLRSNAAIQALRNTHQADLVAMIGEMTDNCGIAYLLTTQAHVASGYSYTARSCSIGNLSFAHELGHNMGSAHNPENSGSSPWFPYSYGHYVNGVFRTVMSYVNPCPNGCTRRPYFSNPAVSFNGHPVGIDTARDNVRSINNTADILANFRYSGSSITLTNFSSGDMLPRGITRNIQWTSNNVGGSVRIEYSRDEGKTWEVLHASTPNDGSAPITLWGPATKRARIRITSLDVPFVSDSSVANIAIR
;
A
#
# COMPACT_ATOMS: atom_id res chain seq x y z
N MET A 1 48.40 -19.93 -72.85
CA MET A 1 48.36 -21.30 -72.31
C MET A 1 48.86 -21.26 -70.87
N ILE A 2 48.04 -21.73 -69.90
CA ILE A 2 48.44 -22.52 -68.71
C ILE A 2 49.33 -21.75 -67.68
N ARG A 3 49.00 -21.53 -66.40
CA ARG A 3 48.35 -22.38 -65.37
C ARG A 3 47.94 -21.52 -64.14
N ALA A 4 46.94 -21.99 -63.40
CA ALA A 4 46.37 -21.39 -62.20
C ALA A 4 46.57 -22.29 -60.95
N PHE A 5 46.37 -21.68 -59.75
CA PHE A 5 46.15 -22.24 -58.40
C PHE A 5 47.34 -22.90 -57.68
N LEU A 6 47.57 -22.75 -56.36
CA LEU A 6 46.68 -22.58 -55.20
C LEU A 6 47.54 -22.04 -54.02
N LEU A 7 47.11 -21.04 -53.24
CA LEU A 7 47.70 -20.70 -51.93
C LEU A 7 46.59 -20.70 -50.87
N ILE A 8 46.74 -21.55 -49.87
CA ILE A 8 45.80 -21.80 -48.77
C ILE A 8 46.08 -20.78 -47.66
N ASN A 9 45.08 -19.95 -47.31
CA ASN A 9 45.09 -19.10 -46.13
C ASN A 9 44.62 -19.90 -44.90
N PHE A 10 45.44 -19.98 -43.87
CA PHE A 10 45.06 -20.49 -42.55
C PHE A 10 44.37 -19.37 -41.76
N LEU A 11 43.09 -19.55 -41.46
CA LEU A 11 42.32 -18.70 -40.54
C LEU A 11 42.50 -19.25 -39.12
N PHE A 12 43.09 -18.47 -38.21
CA PHE A 12 43.09 -18.76 -36.78
C PHE A 12 41.70 -18.49 -36.20
N ILE A 13 40.99 -19.55 -35.80
CA ILE A 13 39.76 -19.45 -35.01
C ILE A 13 40.18 -19.40 -33.53
N LEU A 14 40.08 -18.22 -32.90
CA LEU A 14 40.10 -18.11 -31.45
C LEU A 14 38.78 -18.67 -30.90
N SER A 15 38.84 -19.84 -30.27
CA SER A 15 37.75 -20.37 -29.45
C SER A 15 37.71 -19.60 -28.13
N LEU A 16 36.83 -18.59 -28.02
CA LEU A 16 36.42 -18.08 -26.71
C LEU A 16 35.52 -19.12 -26.05
N SER A 17 36.09 -19.92 -25.15
CA SER A 17 35.32 -20.66 -24.15
C SER A 17 34.62 -19.65 -23.25
N GLY A 18 33.30 -19.52 -23.41
CA GLY A 18 32.43 -18.70 -22.58
C GLY A 18 32.38 -19.27 -21.16
N SER A 19 33.30 -18.83 -20.29
CA SER A 19 33.10 -18.87 -18.86
C SER A 19 32.01 -17.85 -18.51
N VAL A 20 30.83 -18.36 -18.14
CA VAL A 20 29.77 -17.60 -17.50
C VAL A 20 30.34 -16.99 -16.23
N LEU A 21 30.78 -15.73 -16.30
CA LEU A 21 30.97 -14.89 -15.12
C LEU A 21 29.58 -14.63 -14.56
N ALA A 22 29.14 -15.48 -13.64
CA ALA A 22 28.12 -15.11 -12.68
C ALA A 22 28.69 -13.93 -11.90
N GLN A 23 28.26 -12.71 -12.24
CA GLN A 23 28.59 -11.52 -11.50
C GLN A 23 28.03 -11.70 -10.09
N GLN A 24 28.89 -12.03 -9.13
CA GLN A 24 28.58 -11.92 -7.71
C GLN A 24 28.23 -10.46 -7.44
N ARG A 25 26.94 -10.10 -7.53
CA ARG A 25 26.47 -8.86 -6.93
C ARG A 25 26.64 -9.03 -5.42
N HIS A 26 27.69 -8.44 -4.87
CA HIS A 26 27.87 -8.35 -3.42
C HIS A 26 26.60 -7.70 -2.81
N SER A 27 26.06 -8.33 -1.77
CA SER A 27 24.94 -7.74 -1.01
C SER A 27 25.38 -6.39 -0.45
N GLN A 28 24.56 -5.36 -0.65
CA GLN A 28 24.86 -4.00 -0.19
C GLN A 28 24.28 -3.81 1.22
N THR A 29 24.99 -3.13 2.11
CA THR A 29 24.43 -2.75 3.41
C THR A 29 23.46 -1.59 3.23
N LEU A 30 22.23 -1.69 3.72
CA LEU A 30 21.15 -0.72 3.47
C LEU A 30 21.42 0.68 4.07
N PHE A 31 22.06 0.72 5.23
CA PHE A 31 22.41 1.95 5.92
C PHE A 31 23.60 1.75 6.86
N HIS A 32 24.20 2.85 7.29
CA HIS A 32 25.24 2.86 8.32
C HIS A 32 24.82 3.73 9.50
N TYR A 33 25.21 3.33 10.71
CA TYR A 33 24.99 4.14 11.91
C TYR A 33 25.87 5.39 11.90
N LYS A 34 25.28 6.57 12.05
CA LYS A 34 26.01 7.84 12.23
C LYS A 34 26.46 8.04 13.68
N LYS A 35 25.71 7.48 14.64
CA LYS A 35 25.97 7.50 16.08
C LYS A 35 25.64 6.13 16.68
N ALA A 36 26.30 5.76 17.78
CA ALA A 36 25.99 4.52 18.48
C ALA A 36 24.53 4.53 18.99
N PRO A 37 23.83 3.38 19.01
CA PRO A 37 22.48 3.31 19.55
C PRO A 37 22.43 3.75 21.01
N ALA A 38 21.44 4.57 21.36
CA ALA A 38 21.24 5.07 22.73
C ALA A 38 19.83 4.71 23.24
N SER A 39 19.67 4.65 24.56
CA SER A 39 18.34 4.60 25.19
C SER A 39 17.56 5.88 24.87
N ALA A 40 16.25 5.76 24.65
CA ALA A 40 15.42 6.85 24.14
C ALA A 40 15.17 7.94 25.21
N ASP A 41 16.05 8.94 25.28
CA ASP A 41 15.91 10.09 26.19
C ASP A 41 14.99 11.20 25.63
N ALA A 42 14.65 11.17 24.34
CA ALA A 42 13.64 12.02 23.69
C ALA A 42 12.89 11.21 22.61
N ARG A 43 11.73 10.66 22.97
CA ARG A 43 11.09 9.56 22.20
C ARG A 43 10.44 10.05 20.90
N TYR A 44 10.88 9.50 19.77
CA TYR A 44 10.22 9.67 18.46
C TYR A 44 8.84 8.99 18.43
N SER A 45 8.66 7.95 19.25
CA SER A 45 7.44 7.16 19.43
C SER A 45 7.30 6.69 20.88
N ALA A 46 6.07 6.65 21.41
CA ALA A 46 5.79 6.07 22.73
C ALA A 46 6.22 4.59 22.84
N ALA A 47 6.28 3.89 21.70
CA ALA A 47 6.69 2.49 21.58
C ALA A 47 8.21 2.29 21.37
N ALA A 48 9.00 3.37 21.31
CA ALA A 48 10.45 3.27 21.10
C ALA A 48 11.15 2.54 22.26
N VAL A 49 11.98 1.56 21.91
CA VAL A 49 12.86 0.81 22.83
C VAL A 49 14.31 1.26 22.68
N LYS A 50 14.81 1.30 21.44
CA LYS A 50 16.15 1.78 21.06
C LYS A 50 16.03 2.65 19.83
N GLU A 51 16.85 3.69 19.75
CA GLU A 51 16.94 4.57 18.58
C GLU A 51 18.40 4.77 18.17
N ALA A 52 18.63 4.94 16.88
CA ALA A 52 19.91 5.40 16.37
C ALA A 52 19.74 6.24 15.11
N VAL A 53 20.61 7.23 14.96
CA VAL A 53 20.71 8.02 13.73
C VAL A 53 21.46 7.23 12.68
N ILE A 54 20.91 7.14 11.47
CA ILE A 54 21.45 6.38 10.35
C ILE A 54 21.71 7.28 9.12
N ALA A 55 22.57 6.79 8.24
CA ALA A 55 22.74 7.28 6.88
C ALA A 55 22.35 6.17 5.92
N MET A 56 21.28 6.38 5.15
CA MET A 56 20.87 5.47 4.10
C MET A 56 21.88 5.47 2.96
N ILE A 57 22.03 4.33 2.27
CA ILE A 57 22.73 4.32 0.98
C ILE A 57 21.98 5.14 -0.07
N PRO A 58 22.66 5.60 -1.14
CA PRO A 58 22.01 6.31 -2.24
C PRO A 58 20.80 5.55 -2.79
N ALA A 59 19.67 6.25 -2.94
CA ALA A 59 18.41 5.67 -3.41
C ALA A 59 18.55 4.98 -4.78
N SER A 60 19.40 5.48 -5.68
CA SER A 60 19.67 4.85 -6.98
C SER A 60 20.30 3.46 -6.88
N LEU A 61 21.10 3.20 -5.84
CA LEU A 61 21.67 1.87 -5.58
C LEU A 61 20.63 0.92 -4.97
N VAL A 62 19.59 1.47 -4.35
CA VAL A 62 18.53 0.66 -3.74
C VAL A 62 17.58 0.07 -4.81
N SER A 63 17.26 0.84 -5.86
CA SER A 63 16.38 0.40 -6.94
C SER A 63 16.98 -0.71 -7.81
N ASP A 64 18.31 -0.80 -7.93
CA ASP A 64 18.97 -1.76 -8.80
C ASP A 64 19.34 -3.08 -8.10
N SER A 65 19.37 -3.09 -6.77
CA SER A 65 19.69 -4.29 -5.99
C SER A 65 18.47 -5.13 -5.66
N THR A 66 18.65 -6.44 -5.74
CA THR A 66 17.67 -7.45 -5.35
C THR A 66 17.86 -7.91 -3.90
N THR A 67 18.97 -7.55 -3.26
CA THR A 67 19.30 -7.99 -1.89
C THR A 67 20.02 -6.90 -1.10
N PHE A 68 19.69 -6.78 0.20
CA PHE A 68 20.42 -5.92 1.13
C PHE A 68 20.76 -6.64 2.42
N GLU A 69 21.88 -6.27 3.03
CA GLU A 69 22.15 -6.50 4.44
C GLU A 69 21.59 -5.35 5.26
N ILE A 70 20.83 -5.67 6.31
CA ILE A 70 20.22 -4.71 7.22
C ILE A 70 20.90 -4.88 8.59
N PRO A 71 21.81 -3.97 8.97
CA PRO A 71 22.47 -4.01 10.27
C PRO A 71 21.50 -3.46 11.33
N LEU A 72 20.96 -4.33 12.16
CA LEU A 72 20.07 -3.98 13.28
C LEU A 72 20.87 -3.85 14.59
N PHE A 73 20.17 -3.58 15.68
CA PHE A 73 20.81 -3.38 16.99
C PHE A 73 21.49 -4.65 17.51
N ASP A 74 22.38 -4.44 18.49
CA ASP A 74 23.13 -5.51 19.17
C ASP A 74 24.00 -6.36 18.23
N GLY A 75 24.45 -5.77 17.11
CA GLY A 75 25.36 -6.40 16.15
C GLY A 75 24.70 -7.44 15.25
N LYS A 76 23.35 -7.51 15.21
CA LYS A 76 22.62 -8.42 14.34
C LYS A 76 22.54 -7.87 12.92
N THR A 77 22.70 -8.74 11.94
CA THR A 77 22.52 -8.40 10.52
C THR A 77 21.61 -9.42 9.86
N TYR A 78 20.61 -8.94 9.13
CA TYR A 78 19.70 -9.77 8.36
C TYR A 78 19.78 -9.45 6.88
N THR A 79 19.64 -10.48 6.03
CA THR A 79 19.55 -10.28 4.58
C THR A 79 18.10 -10.16 4.16
N ALA A 80 17.73 -9.03 3.57
CA ALA A 80 16.44 -8.83 2.93
C ALA A 80 16.54 -9.11 1.42
N VAL A 81 15.56 -9.82 0.88
CA VAL A 81 15.45 -10.14 -0.55
C VAL A 81 14.23 -9.43 -1.13
N ARG A 82 14.44 -8.66 -2.21
CA ARG A 82 13.37 -7.92 -2.89
C ARG A 82 12.34 -8.89 -3.49
N ARG A 83 11.08 -8.55 -3.32
CA ARG A 83 9.93 -9.18 -3.99
C ARG A 83 9.33 -8.29 -5.06
N ASP A 84 9.26 -7.00 -4.77
CA ASP A 84 8.57 -6.03 -5.61
C ASP A 84 9.27 -4.67 -5.53
N LEU A 85 9.14 -3.90 -6.62
CA LEU A 85 9.62 -2.53 -6.73
C LEU A 85 8.56 -1.72 -7.45
N GLU A 86 7.95 -0.79 -6.74
CA GLU A 86 6.95 0.11 -7.29
C GLU A 86 7.59 1.48 -7.56
N LEU A 87 7.82 1.79 -8.84
CA LEU A 87 8.45 3.04 -9.28
C LEU A 87 7.37 4.08 -9.62
N ARG A 88 7.41 5.25 -8.97
CA ARG A 88 6.57 6.42 -9.31
C ARG A 88 7.38 7.53 -9.99
N ALA A 89 8.61 7.74 -9.51
CA ALA A 89 9.63 8.58 -10.13
C ALA A 89 11.02 8.04 -9.76
N SER A 90 12.08 8.61 -10.34
CA SER A 90 13.46 8.17 -10.06
C SER A 90 13.86 8.28 -8.58
N ASP A 91 13.28 9.23 -7.86
CA ASP A 91 13.48 9.46 -6.43
C ASP A 91 12.21 9.20 -5.62
N ASP A 92 11.17 8.58 -6.20
CA ASP A 92 9.91 8.22 -5.55
C ASP A 92 9.54 6.77 -5.89
N TYR A 93 9.81 5.86 -4.96
CA TYR A 93 9.50 4.45 -5.15
C TYR A 93 9.36 3.69 -3.83
N THR A 94 8.68 2.55 -3.90
CA THR A 94 8.58 1.59 -2.80
C THR A 94 9.39 0.36 -3.11
N TRP A 95 10.32 0.01 -2.23
CA TRP A 95 11.00 -1.26 -2.23
C TRP A 95 10.31 -2.20 -1.24
N ARG A 96 9.85 -3.37 -1.72
CA ARG A 96 9.23 -4.39 -0.88
C ARG A 96 10.04 -5.67 -0.96
N GLY A 97 10.40 -6.21 0.19
CA GLY A 97 11.16 -7.44 0.29
C GLY A 97 10.83 -8.20 1.56
N VAL A 98 11.61 -9.24 1.80
CA VAL A 98 11.45 -10.08 2.99
C VAL A 98 12.77 -10.51 3.60
N ILE A 99 12.78 -10.64 4.93
CA ILE A 99 13.78 -11.39 5.69
C ILE A 99 13.22 -12.78 5.93
N LYS A 100 13.98 -13.82 5.58
CA LYS A 100 13.60 -15.21 5.84
C LYS A 100 14.06 -15.60 7.25
N ASP A 101 13.16 -16.06 8.11
CA ASP A 101 13.50 -16.54 9.45
C ASP A 101 13.45 -18.08 9.61
N GLY A 102 13.12 -18.78 8.52
CA GLY A 102 12.98 -20.25 8.48
C GLY A 102 11.56 -20.75 8.79
N GLN A 103 10.71 -19.94 9.44
CA GLN A 103 9.31 -20.25 9.72
C GLN A 103 8.34 -19.37 8.91
N ALA A 104 8.66 -18.09 8.75
CA ALA A 104 7.89 -17.14 7.97
C ALA A 104 8.79 -16.21 7.16
N ASP A 105 8.21 -15.64 6.10
CA ASP A 105 8.80 -14.50 5.42
C ASP A 105 8.32 -13.22 6.11
N LEU A 106 9.26 -12.42 6.61
CA LEU A 106 8.99 -11.21 7.38
C LEU A 106 9.14 -9.97 6.48
N ASP A 107 8.10 -9.15 6.40
CA ASP A 107 8.05 -8.02 5.49
C ASP A 107 9.10 -6.94 5.79
N VAL A 108 9.69 -6.42 4.71
CA VAL A 108 10.50 -5.20 4.70
C VAL A 108 9.88 -4.27 3.65
N MET A 109 9.37 -3.12 4.09
CA MET A 109 8.75 -2.11 3.23
C MET A 109 9.46 -0.78 3.42
N LEU A 110 10.05 -0.24 2.35
CA LEU A 110 10.83 1.00 2.39
C LEU A 110 10.35 1.92 1.27
N THR A 111 9.92 3.11 1.66
CA THR A 111 9.53 4.17 0.74
C THR A 111 10.67 5.16 0.66
N PHE A 112 11.12 5.44 -0.56
CA PHE A 112 12.11 6.48 -0.84
C PHE A 112 11.40 7.61 -1.56
N LYS A 113 11.49 8.83 -1.03
CA LYS A 113 10.94 10.04 -1.65
C LYS A 113 11.85 11.23 -1.36
N SER A 114 12.24 11.98 -2.39
CA SER A 114 12.97 13.25 -2.26
C SER A 114 14.20 13.19 -1.34
N GLY A 115 14.95 12.09 -1.41
CA GLY A 115 16.20 11.87 -0.65
C GLY A 115 16.02 11.28 0.76
N TYR A 116 14.78 11.05 1.21
CA TYR A 116 14.50 10.44 2.51
C TYR A 116 13.96 9.02 2.34
N ALA A 117 14.23 8.16 3.33
CA ALA A 117 13.62 6.84 3.44
C ALA A 117 12.73 6.77 4.69
N VAL A 118 11.55 6.16 4.53
CA VAL A 118 10.63 5.87 5.62
C VAL A 118 10.06 4.48 5.41
N GLY A 119 9.98 3.66 6.45
CA GLY A 119 9.52 2.30 6.28
C GLY A 119 9.52 1.43 7.52
N LEU A 120 9.05 0.20 7.35
CA LEU A 120 8.86 -0.79 8.40
C LEU A 120 9.65 -2.07 8.06
N ILE A 121 10.36 -2.59 9.05
CA ILE A 121 11.20 -3.78 8.94
C ILE A 121 10.74 -4.76 10.02
N TYR A 122 10.19 -5.88 9.61
CA TYR A 122 9.95 -7.00 10.50
C TYR A 122 11.18 -7.91 10.50
N ALA A 123 11.80 -8.06 11.66
CA ALA A 123 12.87 -9.02 11.90
C ALA A 123 12.39 -10.11 12.88
N PRO A 124 13.13 -11.23 13.02
CA PRO A 124 12.74 -12.33 13.88
C PRO A 124 12.58 -11.94 15.36
N ASP A 125 13.34 -10.94 15.80
CA ASP A 125 13.43 -10.52 17.19
C ASP A 125 12.63 -9.26 17.52
N ALA A 126 12.40 -8.37 16.54
CA ALA A 126 11.68 -7.12 16.76
C ALA A 126 11.12 -6.52 15.47
N VAL A 127 10.33 -5.46 15.65
CA VAL A 127 9.88 -4.58 14.57
C VAL A 127 10.69 -3.29 14.62
N TYR A 128 11.09 -2.78 13.47
CA TYR A 128 11.84 -1.53 13.36
C TYR A 128 11.17 -0.58 12.38
N GLU A 129 11.14 0.70 12.71
CA GLU A 129 10.71 1.77 11.82
C GLU A 129 11.92 2.64 11.48
N ILE A 130 12.09 2.93 10.18
CA ILE A 130 12.96 4.00 9.71
C ILE A 130 12.07 5.21 9.45
N SER A 131 12.46 6.38 9.95
CA SER A 131 11.77 7.62 9.64
C SER A 131 12.70 8.84 9.73
N THR A 132 12.17 10.02 9.42
CA THR A 132 12.85 11.31 9.50
C THR A 132 12.62 12.00 10.84
N ARG A 133 13.63 12.69 11.35
CA ARG A 133 13.57 13.58 12.50
C ARG A 133 14.47 14.79 12.26
N GLY A 134 13.89 15.92 11.85
CA GLY A 134 14.67 17.03 11.33
C GLY A 134 15.33 16.66 9.99
N ASP A 135 16.64 16.90 9.89
CA ASP A 135 17.45 16.52 8.73
C ASP A 135 18.10 15.13 8.89
N GLU A 136 17.81 14.42 9.99
CA GLU A 136 18.34 13.09 10.27
C GLU A 136 17.34 11.99 9.92
N GLN A 137 17.86 10.82 9.53
CA GLN A 137 17.08 9.58 9.48
C GLN A 137 17.39 8.76 10.72
N VAL A 138 16.35 8.17 11.30
CA VAL A 138 16.41 7.42 12.56
C VAL A 138 15.82 6.05 12.35
N ILE A 139 16.52 5.01 12.80
CA ILE A 139 15.94 3.69 12.99
C ILE A 139 15.52 3.53 14.44
N THR A 140 14.30 3.05 14.65
CA THR A 140 13.69 2.84 15.96
C THR A 140 13.27 1.39 16.10
N GLN A 141 13.73 0.71 17.15
CA GLN A 141 13.16 -0.57 17.55
C GLN A 141 11.85 -0.31 18.30
N ILE A 142 10.79 -0.93 17.83
CA ILE A 142 9.42 -0.73 18.29
C ILE A 142 8.97 -1.94 19.10
N ASP A 143 8.45 -1.66 20.29
CA ASP A 143 7.62 -2.60 21.03
C ASP A 143 6.15 -2.23 20.81
N GLN A 144 5.49 -2.98 19.92
CA GLN A 144 4.11 -2.69 19.54
C GLN A 144 3.10 -2.87 20.69
N SER A 145 3.47 -3.53 21.78
CA SER A 145 2.60 -3.66 22.96
C SER A 145 2.49 -2.35 23.75
N ARG A 146 3.42 -1.41 23.55
CA ARG A 146 3.46 -0.09 24.21
C ARG A 146 2.64 0.98 23.49
N TYR A 147 2.07 0.68 22.32
CA TYR A 147 1.20 1.62 21.64
C TYR A 147 -0.16 1.72 22.35
N PRO A 148 -0.74 2.94 22.45
CA PRO A 148 -2.15 3.09 22.76
C PRO A 148 -3.02 2.28 21.81
N VAL A 149 -4.23 1.93 22.26
CA VAL A 149 -5.26 1.41 21.35
C VAL A 149 -5.69 2.50 20.36
N CYS A 150 -6.27 2.11 19.23
CA CYS A 150 -6.98 3.09 18.41
C CYS A 150 -8.23 3.58 19.16
N GLY A 151 -8.69 4.77 18.81
CA GLY A 151 -9.97 5.29 19.24
C GLY A 151 -11.08 4.34 18.83
N GLY A 152 -12.20 4.37 19.55
CA GLY A 152 -13.37 3.61 19.14
C GLY A 152 -13.86 4.03 17.75
N GLU A 153 -14.74 3.21 17.18
CA GLU A 153 -15.48 3.54 15.96
C GLU A 153 -16.56 4.58 16.33
N PRO A 154 -16.43 5.89 15.99
CA PRO A 154 -17.49 6.85 16.28
C PRO A 154 -18.79 6.38 15.65
N ALA A 155 -19.91 6.60 16.33
CA ALA A 155 -21.22 6.18 15.85
C ALA A 155 -21.44 6.65 14.39
N PRO A 156 -22.09 5.82 13.56
CA PRO A 156 -22.41 6.20 12.18
C PRO A 156 -23.12 7.56 12.14
N LEU A 157 -22.67 8.43 11.25
CA LEU A 157 -23.28 9.73 11.08
C LEU A 157 -24.72 9.58 10.57
N PRO A 158 -25.67 10.40 11.05
CA PRO A 158 -27.03 10.37 10.53
C PRO A 158 -27.03 10.80 9.06
N LEU A 159 -27.89 10.20 8.25
CA LEU A 159 -28.00 10.48 6.81
C LEU A 159 -28.37 11.92 6.45
N SER A 160 -28.92 12.64 7.43
CA SER A 160 -29.24 14.05 7.33
C SER A 160 -28.00 14.95 7.43
N ASP A 161 -26.83 14.41 7.77
CA ASP A 161 -25.57 15.15 7.82
C ASP A 161 -25.09 15.47 6.40
N ASN A 162 -25.45 16.66 5.92
CA ASN A 162 -25.16 17.13 4.57
C ASN A 162 -23.85 17.93 4.47
N THR A 163 -23.00 17.88 5.50
CA THR A 163 -21.81 18.75 5.57
C THR A 163 -20.78 18.54 4.47
N ASP A 164 -20.86 17.43 3.71
CA ASP A 164 -19.87 17.08 2.69
C ASP A 164 -20.45 16.25 1.52
N ARG A 165 -21.68 16.55 1.07
CA ARG A 165 -22.28 15.89 -0.10
C ARG A 165 -21.66 16.40 -1.40
N SER A 166 -21.05 15.49 -2.16
CA SER A 166 -21.02 15.61 -3.62
C SER A 166 -22.35 15.06 -4.15
N ASP A 167 -23.02 15.78 -5.04
CA ASP A 167 -24.32 15.41 -5.64
C ASP A 167 -24.28 14.12 -6.49
N ALA A 168 -23.15 13.42 -6.55
CA ALA A 168 -22.94 12.23 -7.39
C ALA A 168 -23.42 10.90 -6.77
N PHE A 169 -23.59 10.83 -5.44
CA PHE A 169 -23.97 9.57 -4.78
C PHE A 169 -25.47 9.26 -4.86
N LEU A 170 -26.29 10.26 -5.17
CA LEU A 170 -27.73 10.07 -5.35
C LEU A 170 -28.00 9.81 -6.82
N LEU A 171 -28.08 8.53 -7.20
CA LEU A 171 -29.01 7.93 -8.16
C LEU A 171 -28.49 6.51 -8.40
N GLY A 172 -29.36 5.50 -8.35
CA GLY A 172 -29.04 4.08 -8.50
C GLY A 172 -28.49 3.67 -9.88
N GLY A 173 -27.43 4.32 -10.32
CA GLY A 173 -26.63 4.00 -11.49
C GLY A 173 -25.50 3.04 -11.14
N VAL A 174 -24.97 2.39 -12.18
CA VAL A 174 -23.80 1.52 -12.11
C VAL A 174 -22.59 2.33 -11.61
N ALA A 175 -21.80 1.78 -10.69
CA ALA A 175 -20.53 2.36 -10.29
C ALA A 175 -19.69 2.67 -11.54
N GLN A 176 -19.25 3.92 -11.70
CA GLN A 176 -18.55 4.35 -12.91
C GLN A 176 -17.03 4.22 -12.78
N ASP A 177 -16.53 4.29 -11.55
CA ASP A 177 -15.18 3.88 -11.18
C ASP A 177 -15.16 2.39 -10.79
N SER A 178 -14.11 1.70 -11.23
CA SER A 178 -13.84 0.28 -10.99
C SER A 178 -13.51 -0.07 -9.54
N GLY A 179 -13.18 0.90 -8.70
CA GLY A 179 -12.78 0.65 -7.31
C GLY A 179 -11.36 0.11 -7.17
N ASP A 180 -10.56 0.00 -8.23
CA ASP A 180 -9.18 -0.51 -8.14
C ASP A 180 -8.18 0.51 -7.58
N ARG A 181 -8.58 1.77 -7.58
CA ARG A 181 -7.84 2.89 -7.00
C ARG A 181 -8.79 3.70 -6.14
N ILE A 182 -8.39 3.92 -4.89
CA ILE A 182 -9.09 4.81 -3.96
C ILE A 182 -8.20 6.03 -3.72
N ASP A 183 -8.70 7.21 -4.03
CA ASP A 183 -7.93 8.44 -3.97
C ASP A 183 -7.94 9.05 -2.58
N VAL A 184 -6.76 9.36 -2.05
CA VAL A 184 -6.59 9.85 -0.67
C VAL A 184 -5.94 11.22 -0.69
N LEU A 185 -6.66 12.20 -0.16
CA LEU A 185 -6.10 13.49 0.24
C LEU A 185 -5.40 13.30 1.58
N MET A 186 -4.10 13.52 1.60
CA MET A 186 -3.30 13.49 2.82
C MET A 186 -3.17 14.90 3.37
N VAL A 187 -3.40 15.07 4.66
CA VAL A 187 -3.07 16.33 5.35
C VAL A 187 -2.25 16.07 6.60
N TYR A 188 -1.40 17.02 6.97
CA TYR A 188 -0.57 16.93 8.16
C TYR A 188 -0.53 18.25 8.91
N THR A 189 -0.33 18.19 10.22
CA THR A 189 -0.33 19.38 11.09
C THR A 189 1.03 20.08 11.12
N PRO A 190 1.11 21.35 11.54
CA PRO A 190 2.39 22.03 11.75
C PRO A 190 3.28 21.33 12.79
N ALA A 191 2.69 20.71 13.82
CA ALA A 191 3.43 19.92 14.80
C ALA A 191 4.10 18.70 14.15
N THR A 192 3.37 17.98 13.29
CA THR A 192 3.89 16.85 12.50
C THR A 192 5.00 17.29 11.56
N ARG A 193 4.83 18.41 10.84
CA ARG A 193 5.88 18.99 9.99
C ARG A 193 7.15 19.27 10.79
N ASN A 194 7.02 19.94 11.94
CA ASN A 194 8.15 20.28 12.80
C ASN A 194 8.87 19.03 13.30
N MET A 195 8.13 17.99 13.71
CA MET A 195 8.72 16.74 14.18
C MET A 195 9.46 15.97 13.08
N LEU A 196 8.89 15.92 11.87
CA LEU A 196 9.48 15.21 10.74
C LEU A 196 10.63 15.97 10.08
N GLY A 197 10.68 17.29 10.23
CA GLY A 197 11.78 18.16 9.79
C GLY A 197 11.45 19.14 8.66
N GLY A 198 10.23 19.12 8.11
CA GLY A 198 9.84 20.00 7.01
C GLY A 198 8.72 19.42 6.15
N HIS A 199 8.26 20.21 5.17
CA HIS A 199 7.19 19.79 4.25
C HIS A 199 7.60 18.58 3.40
N THR A 200 8.85 18.53 2.93
CA THR A 200 9.37 17.41 2.14
C THR A 200 9.34 16.10 2.94
N GLN A 201 9.79 16.14 4.19
CA GLN A 201 9.76 14.99 5.10
C GLN A 201 8.33 14.59 5.44
N ALA A 202 7.43 15.55 5.70
CA ALA A 202 6.02 15.28 5.96
C ALA A 202 5.32 14.61 4.77
N ALA A 203 5.53 15.11 3.54
CA ALA A 203 5.01 14.49 2.33
C ALA A 203 5.62 13.09 2.07
N THR A 204 6.90 12.89 2.40
CA THR A 204 7.56 11.58 2.31
C THR A 204 6.95 10.58 3.30
N PHE A 205 6.71 11.00 4.54
CA PHE A 205 6.05 10.18 5.55
C PHE A 205 4.61 9.83 5.16
N ALA A 206 3.86 10.79 4.61
CA ALA A 206 2.51 10.56 4.08
C ALA A 206 2.50 9.52 2.94
N GLN A 207 3.44 9.62 1.99
CA GLN A 207 3.60 8.61 0.94
C GLN A 207 3.94 7.24 1.54
N ALA A 208 4.81 7.18 2.55
CA ALA A 208 5.17 5.92 3.19
C ALA A 208 4.00 5.28 3.95
N ALA A 209 3.09 6.07 4.50
CA ALA A 209 1.85 5.58 5.09
C ALA A 209 0.94 4.92 4.03
N ILE A 210 0.79 5.56 2.87
CA ILE A 210 0.08 5.02 1.69
C ILE A 210 0.73 3.72 1.21
N ASP A 211 2.05 3.70 1.10
CA ASP A 211 2.81 2.53 0.64
C ASP A 211 2.73 1.36 1.63
N SER A 212 2.67 1.64 2.93
CA SER A 212 2.44 0.66 4.00
C SER A 212 1.03 0.05 3.94
N ALA A 213 0.00 0.88 3.72
CA ALA A 213 -1.36 0.41 3.48
C ALA A 213 -1.44 -0.46 2.21
N ASN A 214 -0.83 -0.03 1.11
CA ASN A 214 -0.78 -0.79 -0.14
C ASN A 214 -0.02 -2.11 0.00
N THR A 215 1.07 -2.14 0.77
CA THR A 215 1.78 -3.39 1.10
C THR A 215 0.88 -4.35 1.86
N THR A 216 0.11 -3.83 2.82
CA THR A 216 -0.90 -4.61 3.54
C THR A 216 -1.96 -5.16 2.59
N TYR A 217 -2.45 -4.36 1.63
CA TYR A 217 -3.42 -4.81 0.63
C TYR A 217 -2.85 -5.91 -0.28
N ILE A 218 -1.61 -5.77 -0.75
CA ILE A 218 -0.90 -6.79 -1.55
C ILE A 218 -0.80 -8.11 -0.79
N ASN A 219 -0.33 -8.06 0.45
CA ASN A 219 -0.13 -9.22 1.30
C ASN A 219 -1.46 -9.94 1.58
N SER A 220 -2.55 -9.19 1.68
CA SER A 220 -3.88 -9.71 1.97
C SER A 220 -4.63 -10.21 0.73
N GLY A 221 -4.21 -9.86 -0.48
CA GLY A 221 -4.96 -10.16 -1.71
C GLY A 221 -6.17 -9.25 -1.93
N ILE A 222 -6.13 -8.03 -1.40
CA ILE A 222 -7.12 -6.98 -1.72
C ILE A 222 -6.84 -6.49 -3.14
N ARG A 223 -7.88 -6.32 -3.96
CA ARG A 223 -7.71 -5.95 -5.38
C ARG A 223 -7.28 -4.50 -5.57
N MET A 224 -7.84 -3.60 -4.76
CA MET A 224 -7.63 -2.16 -4.86
C MET A 224 -6.31 -1.71 -4.24
N ARG A 225 -5.83 -0.53 -4.64
CA ARG A 225 -4.77 0.21 -3.94
C ARG A 225 -5.25 1.62 -3.62
N VAL A 226 -4.71 2.22 -2.58
CA VAL A 226 -4.91 3.64 -2.30
C VAL A 226 -3.83 4.47 -3.01
N ARG A 227 -4.16 5.68 -3.45
CA ARG A 227 -3.22 6.61 -4.05
C ARG A 227 -3.29 7.95 -3.33
N MET A 228 -2.14 8.51 -3.00
CA MET A 228 -2.07 9.91 -2.56
C MET A 228 -2.28 10.82 -3.77
N VAL A 229 -3.38 11.58 -3.78
CA VAL A 229 -3.64 12.56 -4.85
C VAL A 229 -3.07 13.93 -4.54
N HIS A 230 -2.95 14.26 -3.25
CA HIS A 230 -2.35 15.49 -2.78
C HIS A 230 -1.91 15.35 -1.33
N ALA A 231 -0.92 16.15 -0.92
CA ALA A 231 -0.44 16.23 0.45
C ALA A 231 -0.25 17.70 0.84
N GLU A 232 -0.93 18.16 1.90
CA GLU A 232 -0.89 19.57 2.31
C GLU A 232 -0.79 19.75 3.83
N GLU A 233 -0.11 20.83 4.26
CA GLU A 233 -0.15 21.23 5.67
C GLU A 233 -1.54 21.82 5.99
N TYR A 234 -2.25 21.16 6.90
CA TYR A 234 -3.47 21.71 7.48
C TYR A 234 -3.08 22.53 8.71
N ASN A 235 -3.22 23.86 8.63
CA ASN A 235 -2.95 24.77 9.75
C ASN A 235 -3.95 24.57 10.90
N PHE A 236 -3.71 23.52 11.68
CA PHE A 236 -4.54 23.02 12.75
C PHE A 236 -3.67 22.74 13.97
N VAL A 237 -4.19 23.07 15.14
CA VAL A 237 -3.56 22.76 16.43
C VAL A 237 -4.35 21.63 17.06
N GLU A 238 -3.71 20.49 17.23
CA GLU A 238 -4.32 19.31 17.83
C GLU A 238 -4.85 19.60 19.24
N THR A 239 -6.02 19.06 19.53
CA THR A 239 -6.57 19.10 20.89
C THR A 239 -6.25 17.80 21.62
N ALA A 240 -6.62 17.73 22.90
CA ALA A 240 -6.51 16.48 23.66
C ALA A 240 -7.59 15.44 23.27
N SER A 241 -8.45 15.73 22.28
CA SER A 241 -9.55 14.86 21.86
C SER A 241 -9.49 14.59 20.36
N SER A 242 -8.99 13.41 20.01
CA SER A 242 -8.94 12.93 18.62
C SER A 242 -10.31 12.92 17.94
N SER A 243 -11.40 12.68 18.68
CA SER A 243 -12.77 12.73 18.17
C SER A 243 -13.22 14.14 17.79
N ALA A 244 -12.85 15.14 18.60
CA ALA A 244 -13.13 16.55 18.29
C ALA A 244 -12.31 17.01 17.08
N ASP A 245 -11.05 16.58 16.99
CA ASP A 245 -10.15 16.90 15.90
C ASP A 245 -10.62 16.27 14.57
N LEU A 246 -11.03 15.01 14.59
CA LEU A 246 -11.60 14.33 13.42
C LEU A 246 -12.90 15.01 12.95
N THR A 247 -13.74 15.48 13.89
CA THR A 247 -14.94 16.27 13.56
C THR A 247 -14.57 17.61 12.93
N SER A 248 -13.55 18.28 13.46
CA SER A 248 -13.05 19.56 12.93
C SER A 248 -12.46 19.40 11.53
N LEU A 249 -11.67 18.35 11.30
CA LEU A 249 -11.14 17.98 9.98
C LEU A 249 -12.26 17.80 8.94
N ARG A 250 -13.27 17.00 9.27
CA ARG A 250 -14.39 16.69 8.39
C ARG A 250 -15.23 17.92 8.03
N SER A 251 -15.44 18.81 8.99
CA SER A 251 -16.27 20.01 8.84
C SER A 251 -15.51 21.23 8.29
N ASN A 252 -14.19 21.12 8.07
CA ASN A 252 -13.39 22.25 7.63
C ASN A 252 -13.58 22.55 6.13
N ALA A 253 -14.08 23.75 5.81
CA ALA A 253 -14.38 24.15 4.44
C ALA A 253 -13.15 24.14 3.50
N ALA A 254 -11.95 24.47 3.99
CA ALA A 254 -10.74 24.44 3.17
C ALA A 254 -10.33 23.00 2.83
N ILE A 255 -10.45 22.08 3.80
CA ILE A 255 -10.19 20.65 3.60
C ILE A 255 -11.21 20.04 2.62
N GLN A 256 -12.48 20.41 2.75
CA GLN A 256 -13.52 19.98 1.79
C GLN A 256 -13.25 20.53 0.39
N ALA A 257 -12.83 21.79 0.28
CA ALA A 257 -12.44 22.38 -1.00
C ALA A 257 -11.26 21.62 -1.63
N LEU A 258 -10.20 21.32 -0.86
CA LEU A 258 -9.09 20.49 -1.33
C LEU A 258 -9.55 19.09 -1.76
N ARG A 259 -10.40 18.44 -0.95
CA ARG A 259 -10.98 17.13 -1.27
C ARG A 259 -11.70 17.16 -2.62
N ASN A 260 -12.45 18.22 -2.89
CA ASN A 260 -13.15 18.41 -4.17
C ASN A 260 -12.20 18.74 -5.32
N THR A 261 -11.24 19.64 -5.12
CA THR A 261 -10.25 20.03 -6.12
C THR A 261 -9.40 18.86 -6.59
N HIS A 262 -9.02 17.97 -5.67
CA HIS A 262 -8.21 16.80 -5.96
C HIS A 262 -9.02 15.52 -6.15
N GLN A 263 -10.36 15.61 -6.15
CA GLN A 263 -11.27 14.49 -6.39
C GLN A 263 -10.97 13.30 -5.47
N ALA A 264 -10.67 13.58 -4.21
CA ALA A 264 -10.22 12.57 -3.25
C ALA A 264 -11.38 11.80 -2.61
N ASP A 265 -11.43 10.49 -2.82
CA ASP A 265 -12.41 9.60 -2.22
C ASP A 265 -12.32 9.56 -0.70
N LEU A 266 -11.11 9.64 -0.14
CA LEU A 266 -10.86 9.65 1.30
C LEU A 266 -9.98 10.85 1.69
N VAL A 267 -10.11 11.30 2.93
CA VAL A 267 -9.25 12.29 3.55
C VAL A 267 -8.63 11.70 4.81
N ALA A 268 -7.31 11.73 4.91
CA ALA A 268 -6.59 11.21 6.05
C ALA A 268 -5.61 12.24 6.62
N MET A 269 -5.76 12.54 7.91
CA MET A 269 -4.86 13.42 8.64
C MET A 269 -3.79 12.62 9.39
N ILE A 270 -2.53 13.08 9.34
CA ILE A 270 -1.45 12.64 10.22
C ILE A 270 -1.09 13.79 11.16
N GLY A 271 -1.16 13.53 12.47
CA GLY A 271 -0.98 14.54 13.53
C GLY A 271 -0.25 13.99 14.76
N GLU A 272 0.03 14.86 15.72
CA GLU A 272 0.55 14.48 17.04
C GLU A 272 -0.62 14.25 18.01
N MET A 273 -1.19 13.05 17.94
CA MET A 273 -2.27 12.58 18.81
C MET A 273 -1.70 12.03 20.14
N THR A 274 -2.38 12.31 21.24
CA THR A 274 -1.92 11.91 22.60
C THR A 274 -2.86 10.96 23.34
N ASP A 275 -4.13 10.92 22.97
CA ASP A 275 -5.14 10.03 23.58
C ASP A 275 -5.11 8.62 22.98
N ASN A 276 -4.99 8.51 21.64
CA ASN A 276 -5.10 7.25 20.91
C ASN A 276 -4.00 7.09 19.83
N CYS A 277 -4.01 5.97 19.10
CA CYS A 277 -3.16 5.80 17.90
C CYS A 277 -3.82 6.23 16.58
N GLY A 278 -5.14 6.38 16.56
CA GLY A 278 -5.90 6.78 15.39
C GLY A 278 -7.40 6.76 15.66
N ILE A 279 -8.18 7.38 14.79
CA ILE A 279 -9.65 7.37 14.82
C ILE A 279 -10.19 7.62 13.41
N ALA A 280 -11.27 6.94 13.05
CA ALA A 280 -11.88 7.04 11.74
C ALA A 280 -13.37 6.78 11.80
N TYR A 281 -14.12 7.42 10.89
CA TYR A 281 -15.53 7.07 10.73
C TYR A 281 -15.65 5.69 10.08
N LEU A 282 -16.52 4.85 10.67
CA LEU A 282 -16.83 3.54 10.12
C LEU A 282 -17.85 3.66 8.98
N LEU A 283 -17.55 3.06 7.83
CA LEU A 283 -18.53 2.88 6.77
C LEU A 283 -19.48 1.72 7.16
N THR A 284 -20.72 2.04 7.49
CA THR A 284 -21.76 1.05 7.85
C THR A 284 -22.80 0.94 6.75
N THR A 285 -23.81 0.05 6.90
CA THR A 285 -24.77 -0.41 5.88
C THR A 285 -25.49 0.68 5.06
N GLN A 286 -25.33 1.95 5.41
CA GLN A 286 -25.67 3.05 4.55
C GLN A 286 -24.41 3.84 4.21
N ALA A 287 -23.93 3.65 2.99
CA ALA A 287 -22.77 4.37 2.49
C ALA A 287 -23.00 5.88 2.58
N HIS A 288 -22.09 6.54 3.26
CA HIS A 288 -22.14 7.98 3.48
C HIS A 288 -20.75 8.55 3.20
N VAL A 289 -20.66 9.52 2.30
CA VAL A 289 -19.40 10.14 1.87
C VAL A 289 -18.63 10.78 3.04
N ALA A 290 -19.34 11.17 4.10
CA ALA A 290 -18.75 11.71 5.32
C ALA A 290 -18.07 10.64 6.19
N SER A 291 -18.25 9.35 5.89
CA SER A 291 -17.43 8.27 6.48
C SER A 291 -16.01 8.22 5.91
N GLY A 292 -15.70 9.00 4.87
CA GLY A 292 -14.38 9.00 4.23
C GLY A 292 -13.29 9.84 4.93
N TYR A 293 -13.33 9.96 6.25
CA TYR A 293 -12.36 10.75 7.03
C TYR A 293 -11.69 9.91 8.12
N SER A 294 -10.39 10.10 8.28
CA SER A 294 -9.57 9.50 9.33
C SER A 294 -8.52 10.45 9.87
N TYR A 295 -8.08 10.21 11.11
CA TYR A 295 -6.98 10.91 11.78
C TYR A 295 -6.10 9.87 12.48
N THR A 296 -4.81 9.82 12.13
CA THR A 296 -3.83 8.89 12.72
C THR A 296 -2.71 9.64 13.43
N ALA A 297 -2.26 9.11 14.58
CA ALA A 297 -1.06 9.58 15.24
C ALA A 297 0.17 9.28 14.37
N ARG A 298 1.06 10.26 14.13
CA ARG A 298 2.30 10.06 13.37
C ARG A 298 3.08 8.84 13.87
N SER A 299 3.33 8.78 15.18
CA SER A 299 4.12 7.70 15.81
C SER A 299 3.51 6.31 15.71
N CYS A 300 2.21 6.19 15.42
CA CYS A 300 1.50 4.92 15.23
C CYS A 300 1.19 4.61 13.75
N SER A 301 1.36 5.58 12.84
CA SER A 301 0.88 5.51 11.46
C SER A 301 1.47 4.31 10.71
N ILE A 302 2.79 4.18 10.75
CA ILE A 302 3.54 3.14 10.03
C ILE A 302 3.93 2.02 11.01
N GLY A 303 4.63 2.34 12.11
CA GLY A 303 5.14 1.37 13.09
C GLY A 303 4.07 0.46 13.74
N ASN A 304 2.84 0.96 13.89
CA ASN A 304 1.70 0.18 14.42
C ASN A 304 0.69 -0.18 13.32
N LEU A 305 0.93 0.17 12.06
CA LEU A 305 0.00 0.06 10.94
C LEU A 305 -1.36 0.76 11.18
N SER A 306 -1.38 1.82 11.99
CA SER A 306 -2.64 2.48 12.36
C SER A 306 -3.23 3.25 11.19
N PHE A 307 -2.41 3.75 10.26
CA PHE A 307 -2.94 4.42 9.06
C PHE A 307 -3.78 3.44 8.21
N ALA A 308 -3.25 2.23 7.96
CA ALA A 308 -3.99 1.19 7.26
C ALA A 308 -5.24 0.76 8.05
N HIS A 309 -5.16 0.70 9.38
CA HIS A 309 -6.29 0.40 10.26
C HIS A 309 -7.43 1.40 10.12
N GLU A 310 -7.11 2.69 10.17
CA GLU A 310 -8.10 3.77 10.05
C GLU A 310 -8.76 3.80 8.66
N LEU A 311 -7.99 3.52 7.59
CA LEU A 311 -8.59 3.33 6.26
C LEU A 311 -9.50 2.10 6.21
N GLY A 312 -9.17 1.03 6.94
CA GLY A 312 -10.02 -0.15 7.10
C GLY A 312 -11.41 0.19 7.64
N HIS A 313 -11.49 1.08 8.64
CA HIS A 313 -12.76 1.62 9.15
C HIS A 313 -13.52 2.40 8.10
N ASN A 314 -12.85 3.32 7.38
CA ASN A 314 -13.47 4.03 6.26
C ASN A 314 -13.96 3.07 5.16
N MET A 315 -13.42 1.85 5.09
CA MET A 315 -13.80 0.79 4.15
C MET A 315 -14.79 -0.24 4.72
N GLY A 316 -15.29 -0.03 5.93
CA GLY A 316 -16.36 -0.82 6.55
C GLY A 316 -15.88 -2.07 7.30
N SER A 317 -14.60 -2.12 7.63
CA SER A 317 -14.03 -3.12 8.53
C SER A 317 -14.07 -2.62 9.97
N ALA A 318 -14.49 -3.47 10.91
CA ALA A 318 -14.41 -3.21 12.33
C ALA A 318 -13.23 -3.97 12.97
N HIS A 319 -13.04 -3.76 14.26
CA HIS A 319 -12.04 -4.47 15.07
C HIS A 319 -12.22 -6.00 15.06
N ASN A 320 -11.43 -6.78 15.82
CA ASN A 320 -11.86 -8.16 16.12
C ASN A 320 -13.13 -8.13 17.01
N PRO A 321 -14.00 -9.16 16.95
CA PRO A 321 -15.31 -9.14 17.62
C PRO A 321 -15.26 -8.84 19.12
N GLU A 322 -14.18 -9.21 19.79
CA GLU A 322 -13.97 -8.98 21.22
C GLU A 322 -13.73 -7.49 21.58
N ASN A 323 -13.46 -6.64 20.57
CA ASN A 323 -13.12 -5.22 20.74
C ASN A 323 -13.89 -4.28 19.81
N SER A 324 -14.87 -4.80 19.07
CA SER A 324 -15.71 -3.97 18.21
C SER A 324 -16.88 -3.40 19.02
N GLY A 325 -17.13 -2.10 18.86
CA GLY A 325 -18.23 -1.40 19.51
C GLY A 325 -19.42 -1.14 18.57
N SER A 326 -19.21 -1.27 17.25
CA SER A 326 -20.20 -1.00 16.22
C SER A 326 -20.42 -2.22 15.31
N SER A 327 -21.56 -2.26 14.63
CA SER A 327 -21.78 -3.26 13.58
C SER A 327 -21.07 -2.81 12.29
N PRO A 328 -20.10 -3.58 11.76
CA PRO A 328 -19.47 -3.26 10.49
C PRO A 328 -20.42 -3.50 9.31
N TRP A 329 -19.95 -3.19 8.10
CA TRP A 329 -20.77 -3.31 6.88
C TRP A 329 -21.29 -4.73 6.63
N PHE A 330 -20.45 -5.75 6.82
CA PHE A 330 -20.83 -7.16 6.69
C PHE A 330 -20.55 -7.95 7.99
N PRO A 331 -21.30 -9.04 8.27
CA PRO A 331 -21.11 -9.85 9.48
C PRO A 331 -19.74 -10.52 9.61
N TYR A 332 -18.91 -10.52 8.55
CA TYR A 332 -17.56 -11.07 8.53
C TYR A 332 -16.46 -9.99 8.51
N SER A 333 -16.80 -8.70 8.51
CA SER A 333 -15.88 -7.56 8.35
C SER A 333 -15.03 -7.27 9.59
N TYR A 334 -14.46 -8.30 10.22
CA TYR A 334 -13.70 -8.18 11.47
C TYR A 334 -12.25 -8.63 11.34
N GLY A 335 -11.39 -8.03 12.18
CA GLY A 335 -9.99 -8.44 12.31
C GLY A 335 -9.82 -9.86 12.86
N HIS A 336 -8.68 -10.47 12.55
CA HIS A 336 -8.25 -11.76 13.05
C HIS A 336 -6.92 -11.72 13.84
N TYR A 337 -6.75 -12.67 14.74
CA TYR A 337 -5.52 -12.89 15.49
C TYR A 337 -5.35 -14.39 15.78
N VAL A 338 -4.09 -14.78 15.99
CA VAL A 338 -3.70 -16.07 16.55
C VAL A 338 -2.79 -15.79 17.74
N ASN A 339 -3.28 -16.14 18.94
CA ASN A 339 -2.57 -15.88 20.19
C ASN A 339 -1.17 -16.51 20.19
N GLY A 340 -0.14 -15.73 20.55
CA GLY A 340 1.26 -16.14 20.53
C GLY A 340 1.92 -16.09 19.15
N VAL A 341 1.20 -15.73 18.08
CA VAL A 341 1.72 -15.74 16.70
C VAL A 341 1.62 -14.37 16.05
N PHE A 342 0.39 -13.89 15.78
CA PHE A 342 0.18 -12.61 15.09
C PHE A 342 -1.22 -12.05 15.31
N ARG A 343 -1.39 -10.78 14.97
CA ARG A 343 -2.70 -10.16 14.73
C ARG A 343 -2.71 -9.39 13.42
N THR A 344 -3.86 -9.36 12.77
CA THR A 344 -4.11 -8.57 11.56
C THR A 344 -4.26 -7.09 11.89
N VAL A 345 -4.25 -6.23 10.86
CA VAL A 345 -4.32 -4.78 10.98
C VAL A 345 -5.52 -4.33 11.81
N MET A 346 -6.69 -4.91 11.59
CA MET A 346 -7.92 -4.54 12.33
C MET A 346 -8.01 -5.12 13.74
N SER A 347 -7.05 -5.93 14.20
CA SER A 347 -7.13 -6.54 15.53
C SER A 347 -6.32 -5.80 16.58
N TYR A 348 -6.83 -5.78 17.82
CA TYR A 348 -6.12 -5.29 18.99
C TYR A 348 -5.21 -6.37 19.60
N VAL A 349 -4.32 -5.95 20.51
CA VAL A 349 -3.42 -6.89 21.22
C VAL A 349 -4.19 -7.71 22.27
N ASN A 350 -5.23 -7.14 22.86
CA ASN A 350 -6.24 -7.91 23.58
C ASN A 350 -7.10 -8.67 22.55
N PRO A 351 -7.41 -9.98 22.72
CA PRO A 351 -7.13 -10.85 23.85
C PRO A 351 -5.98 -11.84 23.60
N CYS A 352 -4.82 -11.40 23.13
CA CYS A 352 -3.63 -12.25 22.98
C CYS A 352 -2.76 -12.24 24.27
N PRO A 353 -3.00 -13.09 25.28
CA PRO A 353 -2.21 -13.11 26.50
C PRO A 353 -0.74 -13.48 26.27
N ASN A 354 -0.44 -14.23 25.21
CA ASN A 354 0.94 -14.63 24.86
C ASN A 354 1.59 -13.64 23.88
N GLY A 355 0.99 -12.47 23.68
CA GLY A 355 1.39 -11.49 22.69
C GLY A 355 1.00 -11.89 21.26
N CYS A 356 0.81 -10.88 20.42
CA CYS A 356 0.57 -11.09 18.99
C CYS A 356 1.00 -9.82 18.25
N THR A 357 2.21 -9.85 17.69
CA THR A 357 2.74 -8.73 16.89
C THR A 357 1.81 -8.47 15.70
N ARG A 358 1.48 -7.20 15.44
CA ARG A 358 0.62 -6.85 14.32
C ARG A 358 1.39 -7.01 13.02
N ARG A 359 0.83 -7.77 12.09
CA ARG A 359 1.41 -8.04 10.77
C ARG A 359 0.62 -7.29 9.69
N PRO A 360 1.25 -6.96 8.55
CA PRO A 360 0.63 -6.22 7.45
C PRO A 360 -0.31 -7.11 6.64
N TYR A 361 -1.35 -7.61 7.31
CA TYR A 361 -2.43 -8.40 6.74
C TYR A 361 -3.76 -7.89 7.28
N PHE A 362 -4.72 -7.65 6.40
CA PHE A 362 -6.14 -7.71 6.72
C PHE A 362 -6.59 -9.16 6.80
N SER A 363 -7.68 -9.43 7.52
CA SER A 363 -8.14 -10.81 7.67
C SER A 363 -8.62 -11.40 6.35
N ASN A 364 -8.11 -12.60 6.03
CA ASN A 364 -8.43 -13.36 4.81
C ASN A 364 -8.21 -14.86 5.09
N PRO A 365 -9.25 -15.71 5.03
CA PRO A 365 -9.12 -17.15 5.26
C PRO A 365 -8.26 -17.88 4.20
N ALA A 366 -8.10 -17.31 3.00
CA ALA A 366 -7.36 -17.91 1.90
C ALA A 366 -5.85 -17.59 1.91
N VAL A 367 -5.39 -16.73 2.82
CA VAL A 367 -3.98 -16.37 3.01
C VAL A 367 -3.50 -16.94 4.34
N SER A 368 -2.22 -17.32 4.43
CA SER A 368 -1.62 -17.83 5.67
C SER A 368 -0.34 -17.07 6.02
N PHE A 369 -0.10 -16.91 7.32
CA PHE A 369 1.13 -16.39 7.90
C PHE A 369 1.65 -17.39 8.92
N ASN A 370 2.92 -17.78 8.80
CA ASN A 370 3.54 -18.80 9.67
C ASN A 370 2.72 -20.09 9.80
N GLY A 371 2.17 -20.60 8.68
CA GLY A 371 1.35 -21.81 8.66
C GLY A 371 -0.09 -21.67 9.19
N HIS A 372 -0.49 -20.49 9.67
CA HIS A 372 -1.84 -20.23 10.16
C HIS A 372 -2.64 -19.37 9.18
N PRO A 373 -3.92 -19.68 8.90
CA PRO A 373 -4.80 -18.78 8.17
C PRO A 373 -4.87 -17.40 8.82
N VAL A 374 -4.88 -16.33 8.02
CA VAL A 374 -4.99 -14.96 8.52
C VAL A 374 -6.45 -14.49 8.67
N GLY A 375 -7.43 -15.39 8.56
CA GLY A 375 -8.85 -15.09 8.72
C GLY A 375 -9.72 -16.33 8.91
N ILE A 376 -11.02 -16.12 9.04
CA ILE A 376 -12.06 -17.16 9.20
C ILE A 376 -13.18 -16.84 8.21
N ASP A 377 -13.47 -17.74 7.28
CA ASP A 377 -14.37 -17.50 6.14
C ASP A 377 -15.73 -16.91 6.51
N THR A 378 -16.34 -17.40 7.59
CA THR A 378 -17.69 -16.97 7.99
C THR A 378 -17.72 -15.83 9.00
N ALA A 379 -16.56 -15.35 9.48
CA ALA A 379 -16.52 -14.46 10.64
C ALA A 379 -15.45 -13.36 10.61
N ARG A 380 -14.34 -13.56 9.89
CA ARG A 380 -13.16 -12.68 9.92
C ARG A 380 -12.50 -12.65 8.54
N ASP A 381 -13.08 -11.86 7.64
CA ASP A 381 -12.68 -11.66 6.25
C ASP A 381 -12.84 -10.18 5.84
N ASN A 382 -11.92 -9.33 6.33
CA ASN A 382 -11.84 -7.93 5.93
C ASN A 382 -11.58 -7.79 4.42
N VAL A 383 -10.87 -8.73 3.79
CA VAL A 383 -10.57 -8.65 2.35
C VAL A 383 -11.83 -8.71 1.50
N ARG A 384 -12.73 -9.64 1.82
CA ARG A 384 -14.06 -9.69 1.18
C ARG A 384 -14.86 -8.43 1.43
N SER A 385 -14.80 -7.86 2.64
CA SER A 385 -15.48 -6.60 2.97
C SER A 385 -14.97 -5.45 2.11
N ILE A 386 -13.65 -5.23 2.11
CA ILE A 386 -12.99 -4.13 1.43
C ILE A 386 -13.18 -4.22 -0.09
N ASN A 387 -13.09 -5.42 -0.67
CA ASN A 387 -13.33 -5.60 -2.11
C ASN A 387 -14.78 -5.28 -2.51
N ASN A 388 -15.75 -5.54 -1.63
CA ASN A 388 -17.17 -5.26 -1.87
C ASN A 388 -17.55 -3.79 -1.66
N THR A 389 -16.79 -3.04 -0.86
CA THR A 389 -17.00 -1.60 -0.62
C THR A 389 -16.16 -0.72 -1.52
N ALA A 390 -15.14 -1.27 -2.21
CA ALA A 390 -14.25 -0.54 -3.10
C ALA A 390 -14.97 0.35 -4.12
N ASP A 391 -15.97 -0.20 -4.83
CA ASP A 391 -16.71 0.55 -5.86
C ASP A 391 -17.51 1.70 -5.24
N ILE A 392 -18.05 1.51 -4.03
CA ILE A 392 -18.77 2.57 -3.31
C ILE A 392 -17.81 3.72 -2.98
N LEU A 393 -16.62 3.39 -2.49
CA LEU A 393 -15.62 4.36 -2.05
C LEU A 393 -15.04 5.16 -3.20
N ALA A 394 -14.70 4.51 -4.31
CA ALA A 394 -14.15 5.18 -5.50
C ALA A 394 -15.13 6.15 -6.17
N ASN A 395 -16.40 6.11 -5.75
CA ASN A 395 -17.42 7.03 -6.21
C ASN A 395 -17.75 8.12 -5.17
N PHE A 396 -16.98 8.24 -4.07
CA PHE A 396 -17.14 9.35 -3.12
C PHE A 396 -16.77 10.69 -3.75
N ARG A 397 -15.73 10.74 -4.60
CA ARG A 397 -15.38 11.92 -5.39
C ARG A 397 -15.05 11.56 -6.84
N TYR A 398 -15.96 10.82 -7.48
CA TYR A 398 -15.80 10.45 -8.88
C TYR A 398 -15.50 11.66 -9.76
N SER A 399 -14.43 11.55 -10.56
CA SER A 399 -13.86 12.66 -11.31
C SER A 399 -14.69 13.11 -12.51
N GLY A 400 -15.69 12.31 -12.91
CA GLY A 400 -16.38 12.46 -14.20
C GLY A 400 -15.64 11.81 -15.37
N SER A 401 -14.43 11.31 -15.15
CA SER A 401 -13.63 10.58 -16.14
C SER A 401 -13.56 9.10 -15.78
N SER A 402 -13.81 8.22 -16.75
CA SER A 402 -13.73 6.77 -16.54
C SER A 402 -13.16 6.04 -17.74
N ILE A 403 -12.62 4.85 -17.47
CA ILE A 403 -12.39 3.78 -18.42
C ILE A 403 -13.13 2.57 -17.85
N THR A 404 -13.79 1.79 -18.69
CA THR A 404 -14.49 0.58 -18.28
C THR A 404 -14.13 -0.56 -19.22
N LEU A 405 -13.53 -1.61 -18.69
CA LEU A 405 -13.23 -2.87 -19.35
C LEU A 405 -14.54 -3.61 -19.61
N THR A 406 -14.90 -3.78 -20.89
CA THR A 406 -16.19 -4.36 -21.30
C THR A 406 -16.14 -5.86 -21.57
N ASN A 407 -14.94 -6.45 -21.63
CA ASN A 407 -14.75 -7.89 -21.76
C ASN A 407 -13.56 -8.39 -20.94
N PHE A 408 -13.52 -9.70 -20.66
CA PHE A 408 -12.52 -10.28 -19.74
C PHE A 408 -12.58 -9.67 -18.34
N SER A 409 -13.76 -9.24 -17.92
CA SER A 409 -13.96 -8.56 -16.64
C SER A 409 -14.35 -9.54 -15.53
N SER A 410 -15.03 -10.65 -15.82
CA SER A 410 -15.61 -11.49 -14.77
C SER A 410 -15.63 -12.99 -15.08
N GLY A 411 -14.51 -13.68 -14.85
CA GLY A 411 -14.46 -15.16 -14.96
C GLY A 411 -14.25 -15.70 -16.37
N ASP A 412 -14.02 -14.82 -17.34
CA ASP A 412 -13.74 -15.17 -18.73
C ASP A 412 -12.48 -16.03 -18.90
N MET A 413 -12.34 -16.64 -20.07
CA MET A 413 -11.15 -17.42 -20.44
C MET A 413 -10.38 -16.76 -21.57
N LEU A 414 -9.08 -16.54 -21.36
CA LEU A 414 -8.11 -16.17 -22.37
C LEU A 414 -7.30 -17.41 -22.80
N PRO A 415 -7.49 -17.91 -24.04
CA PRO A 415 -6.65 -18.97 -24.57
C PRO A 415 -5.22 -18.48 -24.81
N ARG A 416 -4.23 -19.31 -24.49
CA ARG A 416 -2.82 -19.05 -24.76
C ARG A 416 -2.52 -19.19 -26.25
N GLY A 417 -1.67 -18.30 -26.75
CA GLY A 417 -1.22 -18.30 -28.15
C GLY A 417 -2.30 -17.92 -29.17
N ILE A 418 -3.50 -17.51 -28.73
CA ILE A 418 -4.60 -17.09 -29.59
C ILE A 418 -4.86 -15.61 -29.37
N THR A 419 -4.89 -14.84 -30.46
CA THR A 419 -5.22 -13.42 -30.40
C THR A 419 -6.67 -13.19 -29.98
N ARG A 420 -6.86 -12.32 -28.98
CA ARG A 420 -8.15 -11.82 -28.52
C ARG A 420 -8.08 -10.31 -28.37
N ASN A 421 -9.20 -9.62 -28.58
CA ASN A 421 -9.24 -8.18 -28.36
C ASN A 421 -9.69 -7.90 -26.93
N ILE A 422 -8.91 -7.10 -26.21
CA ILE A 422 -9.41 -6.41 -25.03
C ILE A 422 -10.25 -5.24 -25.50
N GLN A 423 -11.43 -5.05 -24.90
CA GLN A 423 -12.40 -4.03 -25.25
C GLN A 423 -12.73 -3.16 -24.05
N TRP A 424 -12.93 -1.86 -24.29
CA TRP A 424 -13.28 -0.91 -23.24
C TRP A 424 -14.10 0.26 -23.78
N THR A 425 -14.71 0.99 -22.87
CA THR A 425 -15.30 2.31 -23.12
C THR A 425 -14.61 3.35 -22.26
N SER A 426 -14.51 4.59 -22.74
CA SER A 426 -13.95 5.71 -21.98
C SER A 426 -14.90 6.90 -21.96
N ASN A 427 -14.87 7.67 -20.89
CA ASN A 427 -15.62 8.91 -20.73
C ASN A 427 -14.68 10.01 -20.28
N ASN A 428 -14.69 11.16 -20.96
CA ASN A 428 -13.84 12.32 -20.64
C ASN A 428 -12.34 11.98 -20.47
N VAL A 429 -11.83 11.00 -21.24
CA VAL A 429 -10.42 10.64 -21.29
C VAL A 429 -10.02 10.38 -22.74
N GLY A 430 -9.02 11.12 -23.23
CA GLY A 430 -8.46 10.98 -24.58
C GLY A 430 -7.19 10.14 -24.62
N GLY A 431 -6.33 10.42 -25.61
CA GLY A 431 -4.96 9.93 -25.65
C GLY A 431 -4.78 8.44 -25.87
N SER A 432 -3.84 7.85 -25.15
CA SER A 432 -3.49 6.43 -25.21
C SER A 432 -3.70 5.75 -23.87
N VAL A 433 -3.88 4.44 -23.89
CA VAL A 433 -3.97 3.58 -22.71
C VAL A 433 -2.82 2.60 -22.66
N ARG A 434 -2.46 2.20 -21.43
CA ARG A 434 -1.60 1.05 -21.14
C ARG A 434 -2.47 -0.14 -20.79
N ILE A 435 -2.14 -1.31 -21.32
CA ILE A 435 -2.83 -2.58 -21.00
C ILE A 435 -1.84 -3.51 -20.33
N GLU A 436 -2.23 -4.01 -19.16
CA GLU A 436 -1.42 -4.86 -18.31
C GLU A 436 -2.22 -6.11 -17.93
N TYR A 437 -1.52 -7.19 -17.59
CA TYR A 437 -2.14 -8.39 -17.06
C TYR A 437 -1.35 -8.95 -15.88
N SER A 438 -2.07 -9.66 -15.01
CA SER A 438 -1.52 -10.35 -13.86
C SER A 438 -1.85 -11.83 -13.93
N ARG A 439 -1.01 -12.69 -13.34
CA ARG A 439 -1.28 -14.14 -13.18
C ARG A 439 -1.60 -14.55 -11.75
N ASP A 440 -1.55 -13.62 -10.82
CA ASP A 440 -1.48 -13.85 -9.37
C ASP A 440 -2.42 -12.91 -8.58
N GLU A 441 -3.58 -12.60 -9.15
CA GLU A 441 -4.65 -11.75 -8.58
C GLU A 441 -4.24 -10.29 -8.40
N GLY A 442 -3.42 -9.79 -9.33
CA GLY A 442 -2.98 -8.41 -9.34
C GLY A 442 -1.83 -8.11 -8.38
N LYS A 443 -1.11 -9.13 -7.90
CA LYS A 443 0.10 -8.94 -7.07
C LYS A 443 1.26 -8.47 -7.93
N THR A 444 1.46 -9.07 -9.09
CA THR A 444 2.42 -8.64 -10.12
C THR A 444 1.70 -8.36 -11.44
N TRP A 445 2.20 -7.37 -12.18
CA TRP A 445 1.64 -6.92 -13.45
C TRP A 445 2.72 -6.95 -14.55
N GLU A 446 2.36 -7.53 -15.69
CA GLU A 446 3.16 -7.55 -16.90
C GLU A 446 2.48 -6.68 -17.97
N VAL A 447 3.27 -5.90 -18.71
CA VAL A 447 2.76 -4.97 -19.73
C VAL A 447 2.49 -5.71 -21.04
N LEU A 448 1.26 -5.65 -21.55
CA LEU A 448 0.89 -6.13 -22.88
C LEU A 448 1.05 -5.03 -23.93
N HIS A 449 0.57 -3.84 -23.60
CA HIS A 449 0.73 -2.64 -24.42
C HIS A 449 1.19 -1.52 -23.51
N ALA A 450 2.42 -1.02 -23.73
CA ALA A 450 2.92 0.12 -22.97
C ALA A 450 2.19 1.43 -23.34
N SER A 451 1.71 1.52 -24.59
CA SER A 451 0.89 2.60 -25.12
C SER A 451 0.13 2.11 -26.36
N THR A 452 -1.19 2.26 -26.37
CA THR A 452 -2.06 1.98 -27.52
C THR A 452 -3.20 3.03 -27.56
N PRO A 453 -3.72 3.43 -28.73
CA PRO A 453 -4.78 4.44 -28.80
C PRO A 453 -5.97 4.12 -27.91
N ASN A 454 -6.55 5.13 -27.28
CA ASN A 454 -7.79 4.98 -26.50
C ASN A 454 -9.02 4.96 -27.44
N ASP A 455 -9.12 3.95 -28.30
CA ASP A 455 -10.16 3.80 -29.32
C ASP A 455 -11.15 2.64 -29.05
N GLY A 456 -11.04 2.04 -27.86
CA GLY A 456 -12.00 1.06 -27.33
C GLY A 456 -11.66 -0.40 -27.61
N SER A 457 -10.57 -0.72 -28.33
CA SER A 457 -10.16 -2.11 -28.53
C SER A 457 -8.68 -2.28 -28.90
N ALA A 458 -8.00 -3.26 -28.29
CA ALA A 458 -6.63 -3.63 -28.68
C ALA A 458 -6.42 -5.16 -28.70
N PRO A 459 -5.72 -5.71 -29.72
CA PRO A 459 -5.42 -7.13 -29.79
C PRO A 459 -4.33 -7.52 -28.78
N ILE A 460 -4.51 -8.62 -28.07
CA ILE A 460 -3.53 -9.21 -27.16
C ILE A 460 -3.29 -10.68 -27.50
N THR A 461 -2.10 -11.20 -27.19
CA THR A 461 -1.78 -12.63 -27.25
C THR A 461 -0.95 -12.98 -26.02
N LEU A 462 -1.39 -13.97 -25.25
CA LEU A 462 -0.74 -14.39 -24.01
C LEU A 462 -0.02 -15.72 -24.19
N TRP A 463 1.23 -15.78 -23.75
CA TRP A 463 2.06 -17.00 -23.70
C TRP A 463 2.29 -17.44 -22.26
N GLY A 464 3.08 -18.48 -22.01
CA GLY A 464 3.49 -18.86 -20.65
C GLY A 464 2.51 -19.76 -19.87
N PRO A 465 2.60 -19.81 -18.53
CA PRO A 465 1.88 -20.80 -17.71
C PRO A 465 0.39 -20.48 -17.55
N ALA A 466 -0.46 -21.52 -17.50
CA ALA A 466 -1.88 -21.36 -17.23
C ALA A 466 -2.14 -20.88 -15.79
N THR A 467 -3.24 -20.14 -15.57
CA THR A 467 -3.67 -19.68 -14.24
C THR A 467 -5.18 -19.47 -14.21
N LYS A 468 -5.80 -19.65 -13.04
CA LYS A 468 -7.21 -19.25 -12.76
C LYS A 468 -7.30 -17.93 -11.97
N ARG A 469 -6.16 -17.27 -11.80
CA ARG A 469 -5.95 -16.13 -10.91
C ARG A 469 -5.55 -14.89 -11.71
N ALA A 470 -5.85 -14.86 -13.00
CA ALA A 470 -5.43 -13.75 -13.84
C ALA A 470 -6.33 -12.53 -13.66
N ARG A 471 -5.78 -11.35 -13.93
CA ARG A 471 -6.49 -10.07 -14.01
C ARG A 471 -5.99 -9.30 -15.23
N ILE A 472 -6.83 -8.45 -15.82
CA ILE A 472 -6.44 -7.46 -16.84
C ILE A 472 -6.68 -6.08 -16.27
N ARG A 473 -5.81 -5.12 -16.60
CA ARG A 473 -5.96 -3.70 -16.26
C ARG A 473 -5.74 -2.84 -17.50
N ILE A 474 -6.55 -1.80 -17.63
CA ILE A 474 -6.39 -0.71 -18.60
C ILE A 474 -6.22 0.58 -17.82
N THR A 475 -5.18 1.35 -18.14
CA THR A 475 -4.86 2.62 -17.48
C THR A 475 -4.67 3.71 -18.52
N SER A 476 -5.29 4.88 -18.35
CA SER A 476 -5.01 6.04 -19.21
C SER A 476 -3.56 6.50 -19.05
N LEU A 477 -2.91 6.95 -20.12
CA LEU A 477 -1.57 7.56 -20.03
C LEU A 477 -1.62 9.07 -19.78
N ASP A 478 -2.70 9.73 -20.21
CA ASP A 478 -2.89 11.17 -20.01
C ASP A 478 -3.40 11.47 -18.60
N VAL A 479 -4.23 10.57 -18.07
CA VAL A 479 -4.83 10.67 -16.74
C VAL A 479 -4.60 9.35 -15.99
N PRO A 480 -3.38 9.06 -15.51
CA PRO A 480 -2.97 7.73 -15.00
C PRO A 480 -3.77 7.15 -13.84
N PHE A 481 -4.66 7.96 -13.26
CA PHE A 481 -5.59 7.52 -12.23
C PHE A 481 -6.88 6.93 -12.76
N VAL A 482 -7.25 7.25 -13.99
CA VAL A 482 -8.42 6.65 -14.64
C VAL A 482 -8.00 5.29 -15.19
N SER A 483 -8.48 4.24 -14.54
CA SER A 483 -8.21 2.85 -14.89
C SER A 483 -9.36 1.92 -14.53
N ASP A 484 -9.42 0.78 -15.19
CA ASP A 484 -10.29 -0.33 -14.81
C ASP A 484 -9.55 -1.66 -14.93
N SER A 485 -9.85 -2.59 -14.04
CA SER A 485 -9.38 -3.97 -14.11
C SER A 485 -10.57 -4.92 -14.03
N SER A 486 -10.34 -6.13 -14.53
CA SER A 486 -11.29 -7.23 -14.38
C SER A 486 -11.75 -7.37 -12.93
N VAL A 487 -13.06 -7.30 -12.67
CA VAL A 487 -13.71 -7.39 -11.35
C VAL A 487 -13.61 -8.78 -10.70
N ALA A 488 -13.49 -9.85 -11.49
CA ALA A 488 -13.18 -11.20 -11.00
C ALA A 488 -11.95 -11.79 -11.68
N ASN A 489 -11.39 -12.85 -11.08
CA ASN A 489 -10.27 -13.57 -11.68
C ASN A 489 -10.71 -14.20 -13.00
N ILE A 490 -9.90 -14.05 -14.04
CA ILE A 490 -10.05 -14.74 -15.33
C ILE A 490 -9.10 -15.95 -15.41
N ALA A 491 -9.38 -16.86 -16.34
CA ALA A 491 -8.53 -18.01 -16.60
C ALA A 491 -7.66 -17.81 -17.85
N ILE A 492 -6.34 -18.00 -17.74
CA ILE A 492 -5.44 -18.13 -18.90
C ILE A 492 -5.17 -19.61 -19.13
N ARG A 493 -5.47 -20.16 -20.32
CA ARG A 493 -5.38 -21.61 -20.61
C ARG A 493 -4.79 -22.00 -21.94
#